data_AF-A0A6A7L7R2-F1
#
_entry.id   AF-A0A6A7L7R2-F1
#
_cell.length_a   1.000
_cell.length_b   1.000
_cell.length_c   1.000
_cell.angle_alpha   90.00
_cell.angle_beta   90.00
_cell.angle_gamma   90.00
#
_symmetry.space_group_name_H-M   'P 1'
#
loop_
_entity.id
_entity.type
_entity.pdbx_description
1 polymer ?
#
loop_
_entity_poly.entity_id
_entity_poly.type
_entity_poly.pdbx_seq_one_letter_code
_entity_poly.pdbx_strand_id
1 'polypeptide(L)'
;MTLQSLPEKATLRADHAVTLAIGALLLPCLLGGCGRGSQPRDDATKEAGQQATSERPADVGSSRGDRPRMAPDAADREAFRAWFVLLADAQFYRTTSDVTDCAALVRHAAREALRPHTPDWLRRMHLPVTRVYPEVAHRPAAREGMLPIFRVAHGADVRYVEFADARTIVRDNADRVGRNPAALRPGDLLAFHQPQQDEPYHLMVFVGRSVFEAEGDDWIVYHTGPLTVEADESSSVPVASRTAPDPPIEHGAGEVRKVRLDDLTRHPAPRWRPVAVNPRFLGVYRLQLP
;
A
#
# COMPACT_ATOMS: atom_id res chain seq x y z
N MET A 1 20.34 32.16 -7.45
CA MET A 1 20.38 30.86 -6.75
C MET A 1 19.38 31.00 -5.61
N THR A 2 18.14 30.64 -5.87
CA THR A 2 16.99 31.01 -5.02
C THR A 2 16.49 29.73 -4.36
N LEU A 3 16.72 29.62 -3.05
CA LEU A 3 16.16 28.56 -2.21
C LEU A 3 14.63 28.73 -2.20
N GLN A 4 13.92 27.85 -2.91
CA GLN A 4 12.47 27.71 -2.71
C GLN A 4 12.26 26.97 -1.38
N SER A 5 11.73 27.67 -0.39
CA SER A 5 11.29 27.09 0.88
C SER A 5 10.16 26.08 0.62
N LEU A 6 10.32 24.86 1.13
CA LEU A 6 9.25 23.87 1.18
C LEU A 6 8.14 24.38 2.12
N PRO A 7 6.85 24.12 1.82
CA PRO A 7 5.77 24.46 2.73
C PRO A 7 5.84 23.58 3.99
N GLU A 8 5.88 24.22 5.15
CA GLU A 8 5.85 23.61 6.48
C GLU A 8 4.48 22.94 6.68
N LYS A 9 4.37 21.63 6.41
CA LYS A 9 3.19 20.87 6.82
C LYS A 9 3.28 20.65 8.33
N ALA A 10 2.36 21.28 9.05
CA ALA A 10 2.26 21.20 10.49
C ALA A 10 2.26 19.74 10.98
N THR A 11 3.27 19.39 11.78
CA THR A 11 3.20 18.29 12.74
C THR A 11 2.07 18.64 13.70
N LEU A 12 1.01 17.82 13.73
CA LEU A 12 -0.17 18.10 14.55
C LEU A 12 0.21 18.11 16.04
N ARG A 13 0.36 19.29 16.63
CA ARG A 13 -0.06 19.56 18.01
C ARG A 13 -1.59 19.69 17.98
N ALA A 14 -2.26 18.85 18.75
CA ALA A 14 -3.71 18.84 18.85
C ALA A 14 -4.18 20.09 19.59
N ASP A 15 -4.88 21.00 18.90
CA ASP A 15 -5.76 22.01 19.49
C ASP A 15 -6.90 22.34 18.49
N HIS A 16 -8.11 22.54 19.03
CA HIS A 16 -9.41 22.59 18.32
C HIS A 16 -9.73 23.95 17.66
N ALA A 17 -10.46 23.95 16.52
CA ALA A 17 -11.74 24.68 16.29
C ALA A 17 -12.10 24.96 14.79
N VAL A 18 -13.21 24.34 14.35
CA VAL A 18 -14.38 24.86 13.58
C VAL A 18 -14.21 25.93 12.48
N THR A 19 -14.74 25.68 11.26
CA THR A 19 -15.83 26.46 10.58
C THR A 19 -16.23 25.87 9.23
N LEU A 20 -17.53 25.57 9.08
CA LEU A 20 -18.27 25.10 7.89
C LEU A 20 -18.42 26.21 6.82
N ALA A 21 -18.46 25.83 5.53
CA ALA A 21 -19.23 26.56 4.51
C ALA A 21 -19.76 25.59 3.43
N ILE A 22 -21.09 25.50 3.37
CA ILE A 22 -21.91 24.72 2.44
C ILE A 22 -22.07 25.50 1.13
N GLY A 23 -22.00 24.81 -0.01
CA GLY A 23 -22.32 25.38 -1.33
C GLY A 23 -22.80 24.31 -2.31
N ALA A 24 -24.11 24.05 -2.32
CA ALA A 24 -24.79 23.17 -3.26
C ALA A 24 -25.02 23.87 -4.61
N LEU A 25 -24.87 23.15 -5.73
CA LEU A 25 -25.60 23.44 -6.96
C LEU A 25 -25.94 22.15 -7.72
N LEU A 26 -27.24 21.97 -7.93
CA LEU A 26 -27.89 20.93 -8.72
C LEU A 26 -28.06 21.37 -10.19
N LEU A 27 -28.48 20.38 -11.00
CA LEU A 27 -29.26 20.42 -12.26
C LEU A 27 -28.50 20.10 -13.58
N PRO A 28 -29.19 19.61 -14.65
CA PRO A 28 -29.33 18.17 -14.94
C PRO A 28 -29.11 17.78 -16.43
N CYS A 29 -29.27 16.48 -16.71
CA CYS A 29 -29.73 15.79 -17.93
C CYS A 29 -29.36 16.33 -19.33
N LEU A 30 -28.95 15.43 -20.24
CA LEU A 30 -29.62 15.20 -21.53
C LEU A 30 -29.17 13.91 -22.23
N LEU A 31 -30.13 13.34 -22.97
CA LEU A 31 -30.14 12.07 -23.69
C LEU A 31 -29.41 12.09 -25.05
N GLY A 32 -29.13 10.89 -25.56
CA GLY A 32 -28.92 10.58 -26.99
C GLY A 32 -27.80 9.54 -27.16
N GLY A 33 -27.89 8.47 -27.93
CA GLY A 33 -28.80 8.05 -28.99
C GLY A 33 -28.03 7.05 -29.89
N CYS A 34 -28.72 6.04 -30.39
CA CYS A 34 -28.21 4.80 -31.00
C CYS A 34 -27.52 4.91 -32.38
N GLY A 35 -26.75 3.87 -32.72
CA GLY A 35 -26.55 3.34 -34.09
C GLY A 35 -25.16 2.73 -34.29
N ARG A 36 -24.89 1.74 -35.16
CA ARG A 36 -25.67 0.79 -35.99
C ARG A 36 -24.65 -0.13 -36.69
N GLY A 37 -24.97 -1.42 -36.92
CA GLY A 37 -24.39 -2.29 -37.97
C GLY A 37 -23.02 -2.93 -37.70
N SER A 38 -22.62 -4.09 -38.21
CA SER A 38 -23.17 -5.05 -39.18
C SER A 38 -22.39 -6.39 -39.07
N GLN A 39 -23.05 -7.52 -39.38
CA GLN A 39 -22.53 -8.90 -39.59
C GLN A 39 -21.66 -9.03 -40.87
N PRO A 40 -21.26 -10.23 -41.38
CA PRO A 40 -21.01 -11.58 -40.79
C PRO A 40 -19.65 -12.19 -41.28
N ARG A 41 -19.30 -13.43 -40.87
CA ARG A 41 -18.99 -14.56 -41.78
C ARG A 41 -18.54 -15.84 -41.06
N ASP A 42 -18.95 -16.94 -41.66
CA ASP A 42 -18.78 -18.36 -41.32
C ASP A 42 -17.35 -18.85 -41.54
N ASP A 43 -16.94 -19.92 -40.84
CA ASP A 43 -16.63 -21.22 -41.47
C ASP A 43 -16.03 -22.25 -40.50
N ALA A 44 -16.32 -23.51 -40.81
CA ALA A 44 -16.09 -24.71 -40.02
C ALA A 44 -14.82 -25.49 -40.45
N THR A 45 -14.20 -26.24 -39.52
CA THR A 45 -13.51 -27.54 -39.71
C THR A 45 -13.09 -28.03 -38.30
N LYS A 46 -13.47 -29.17 -37.70
CA LYS A 46 -13.44 -30.62 -38.01
C LYS A 46 -12.06 -31.27 -38.20
N GLU A 47 -11.80 -32.23 -37.28
CA GLU A 47 -10.93 -33.43 -37.33
C GLU A 47 -9.42 -33.26 -37.02
N ALA A 48 -8.70 -34.17 -36.33
CA ALA A 48 -8.91 -35.59 -36.01
C ALA A 48 -8.14 -36.05 -34.73
N GLY A 49 -8.53 -37.20 -34.16
CA GLY A 49 -7.67 -38.08 -33.34
C GLY A 49 -6.62 -38.77 -34.22
N GLN A 50 -5.69 -39.62 -33.79
CA GLN A 50 -5.43 -40.49 -32.63
C GLN A 50 -3.98 -40.98 -32.84
N GLN A 51 -3.24 -41.33 -31.79
CA GLN A 51 -2.52 -42.62 -31.69
C GLN A 51 -1.64 -42.69 -30.45
N ALA A 52 -1.86 -43.75 -29.67
CA ALA A 52 -1.00 -44.22 -28.61
C ALA A 52 0.05 -45.18 -29.18
N THR A 53 1.26 -45.13 -28.64
CA THR A 53 2.19 -46.27 -28.61
C THR A 53 2.82 -46.36 -27.23
N SER A 54 2.98 -47.60 -26.78
CA SER A 54 3.39 -48.02 -25.43
C SER A 54 4.82 -48.54 -25.49
N GLU A 55 5.70 -48.17 -24.56
CA GLU A 55 6.88 -48.95 -24.18
C GLU A 55 7.44 -48.57 -22.80
N ARG A 56 8.02 -49.57 -22.11
CA ARG A 56 8.31 -49.69 -20.66
C ARG A 56 9.64 -49.01 -20.22
N PRO A 57 9.98 -48.98 -18.90
CA PRO A 57 10.63 -47.85 -18.25
C PRO A 57 12.16 -47.90 -18.29
N ALA A 58 12.78 -46.74 -18.45
CA ALA A 58 14.20 -46.55 -18.16
C ALA A 58 14.45 -45.14 -17.60
N ASP A 59 15.13 -45.17 -16.46
CA ASP A 59 16.06 -44.16 -15.95
C ASP A 59 15.50 -42.85 -15.37
N VAL A 60 15.83 -42.65 -14.08
CA VAL A 60 15.60 -41.44 -13.30
C VAL A 60 16.60 -40.38 -13.78
N GLY A 61 16.34 -39.86 -14.98
CA GLY A 61 17.07 -38.76 -15.56
C GLY A 61 16.62 -37.44 -14.97
N SER A 62 17.31 -37.02 -13.91
CA SER A 62 17.65 -35.63 -13.59
C SER A 62 16.70 -34.56 -14.15
N SER A 63 15.81 -34.04 -13.29
CA SER A 63 14.99 -32.85 -13.55
C SER A 63 15.84 -31.68 -14.03
N ARG A 64 15.90 -31.53 -15.35
CA ARG A 64 16.50 -30.37 -16.00
C ARG A 64 15.56 -29.18 -15.80
N GLY A 65 15.91 -28.37 -14.81
CA GLY A 65 15.82 -26.92 -14.92
C GLY A 65 14.49 -26.29 -14.54
N ASP A 66 14.07 -26.46 -13.29
CA ASP A 66 13.34 -25.38 -12.62
C ASP A 66 14.39 -24.53 -11.89
N ARG A 67 14.93 -23.51 -12.58
CA ARG A 67 15.73 -22.48 -11.91
C ARG A 67 14.72 -21.61 -11.16
N PRO A 68 14.77 -21.54 -9.82
CA PRO A 68 13.95 -20.58 -9.09
C PRO A 68 14.31 -19.18 -9.63
N ARG A 69 13.30 -18.34 -9.85
CA ARG A 69 13.51 -16.88 -9.93
C ARG A 69 14.49 -16.50 -8.82
N MET A 70 15.62 -15.93 -9.22
CA MET A 70 16.80 -15.69 -8.39
C MET A 70 16.37 -15.04 -7.07
N ALA A 71 16.58 -15.74 -5.96
CA ALA A 71 16.25 -15.22 -4.64
C ALA A 71 17.10 -13.96 -4.43
N PRO A 72 16.51 -12.86 -3.93
CA PRO A 72 17.25 -11.63 -3.67
C PRO A 72 18.41 -11.89 -2.72
N ASP A 73 19.56 -11.29 -3.00
CA ASP A 73 20.71 -11.38 -2.10
C ASP A 73 20.62 -10.34 -0.97
N ALA A 74 21.67 -10.25 -0.15
CA ALA A 74 21.67 -9.29 0.96
C ALA A 74 21.77 -7.83 0.48
N ALA A 75 22.42 -7.59 -0.66
CA ALA A 75 22.58 -6.26 -1.24
C ALA A 75 21.27 -5.78 -1.86
N ASP A 76 20.53 -6.66 -2.55
CA ASP A 76 19.17 -6.37 -3.02
C ASP A 76 18.27 -5.95 -1.85
N ARG A 77 18.34 -6.67 -0.72
CA ARG A 77 17.50 -6.39 0.46
C ARG A 77 17.80 -5.07 1.11
N GLU A 78 19.07 -4.68 1.10
CA GLU A 78 19.52 -3.40 1.59
C GLU A 78 19.10 -2.27 0.65
N ALA A 79 19.31 -2.44 -0.66
CA ALA A 79 18.93 -1.47 -1.69
C ALA A 79 17.42 -1.21 -1.71
N PHE A 80 16.61 -2.27 -1.72
CA PHE A 80 15.16 -2.17 -1.65
C PHE A 80 14.73 -1.47 -0.37
N ARG A 81 15.26 -1.86 0.80
CA ARG A 81 14.89 -1.23 2.08
C ARG A 81 15.20 0.26 2.07
N ALA A 82 16.36 0.67 1.55
CA ALA A 82 16.74 2.06 1.47
C ALA A 82 15.78 2.89 0.59
N TRP A 83 15.45 2.38 -0.60
CA TRP A 83 14.47 3.01 -1.50
C TRP A 83 13.06 3.00 -0.92
N PHE A 84 12.60 1.87 -0.39
CA PHE A 84 11.28 1.70 0.22
C PHE A 84 11.06 2.70 1.36
N VAL A 85 12.06 2.86 2.25
CA VAL A 85 12.01 3.82 3.34
C VAL A 85 11.91 5.25 2.82
N LEU A 86 12.77 5.63 1.86
CA LEU A 86 12.73 6.97 1.27
C LEU A 86 11.37 7.28 0.62
N LEU A 87 10.83 6.32 -0.12
CA LEU A 87 9.59 6.48 -0.87
C LEU A 87 8.36 6.49 0.04
N ALA A 88 8.33 5.67 1.09
CA ALA A 88 7.29 5.73 2.11
C ALA A 88 7.34 7.06 2.86
N ASP A 89 8.53 7.52 3.25
CA ASP A 89 8.73 8.79 3.96
C ASP A 89 8.30 10.00 3.12
N ALA A 90 8.64 9.99 1.82
CA ALA A 90 8.32 11.06 0.89
C ALA A 90 6.81 11.31 0.71
N GLN A 91 5.96 10.29 0.92
CA GLN A 91 4.50 10.38 0.72
C GLN A 91 3.81 11.38 1.67
N PHE A 92 4.41 11.67 2.84
CA PHE A 92 3.91 12.72 3.71
C PHE A 92 4.08 14.13 3.08
N TYR A 93 5.24 14.37 2.45
CA TYR A 93 5.57 15.66 1.85
C TYR A 93 4.94 15.84 0.47
N ARG A 94 4.90 14.76 -0.32
CA ARG A 94 4.35 14.74 -1.67
C ARG A 94 3.51 13.48 -1.84
N THR A 95 2.21 13.63 -1.67
CA THR A 95 1.25 12.56 -1.90
C THR A 95 1.15 12.23 -3.39
N THR A 96 0.92 10.97 -3.70
CA THR A 96 0.54 10.51 -5.03
C THR A 96 -0.89 9.99 -5.01
N SER A 97 -1.61 10.16 -6.12
CA SER A 97 -3.04 9.84 -6.21
C SER A 97 -3.37 8.35 -6.05
N ASP A 98 -2.37 7.47 -6.21
CA ASP A 98 -2.52 6.03 -6.02
C ASP A 98 -2.37 5.60 -4.56
N VAL A 99 -1.97 6.49 -3.65
CA VAL A 99 -1.90 6.24 -2.21
C VAL A 99 -3.19 6.70 -1.56
N THR A 100 -4.16 5.78 -1.49
CA THR A 100 -5.53 6.03 -0.99
C THR A 100 -5.83 5.35 0.35
N ASP A 101 -4.96 4.45 0.78
CA ASP A 101 -5.10 3.66 2.00
C ASP A 101 -3.73 3.20 2.53
N CYS A 102 -3.72 2.55 3.70
CA CYS A 102 -2.49 2.11 4.34
C CYS A 102 -1.72 1.04 3.55
N ALA A 103 -2.43 0.15 2.84
CA ALA A 103 -1.82 -0.86 1.99
C ALA A 103 -1.32 -0.22 0.68
N ALA A 104 -2.04 0.74 0.12
CA ALA A 104 -1.66 1.50 -1.05
C ALA A 104 -0.34 2.26 -0.84
N LEU A 105 -0.13 2.84 0.35
CA LEU A 105 1.15 3.43 0.73
C LEU A 105 2.30 2.41 0.63
N VAL A 106 2.12 1.22 1.21
CA VAL A 106 3.13 0.14 1.18
C VAL A 106 3.35 -0.35 -0.25
N ARG A 107 2.27 -0.57 -1.01
CA ARG A 107 2.31 -1.00 -2.42
C ARG A 107 3.05 0.00 -3.28
N HIS A 108 2.73 1.30 -3.14
CA HIS A 108 3.39 2.38 -3.88
C HIS A 108 4.89 2.38 -3.59
N ALA A 109 5.27 2.46 -2.32
CA ALA A 109 6.68 2.51 -1.93
C ALA A 109 7.44 1.26 -2.41
N ALA A 110 6.85 0.07 -2.29
CA ALA A 110 7.48 -1.18 -2.72
C ALA A 110 7.62 -1.27 -4.25
N ARG A 111 6.58 -0.91 -5.01
CA ARG A 111 6.61 -0.93 -6.47
C ARG A 111 7.63 0.06 -7.02
N GLU A 112 7.63 1.27 -6.49
CA GLU A 112 8.57 2.30 -6.94
C GLU A 112 10.01 1.97 -6.52
N ALA A 113 10.25 1.36 -5.35
CA ALA A 113 11.57 0.91 -4.92
C ALA A 113 12.18 -0.20 -5.81
N LEU A 114 11.34 -0.95 -6.52
CA LEU A 114 11.76 -2.03 -7.43
C LEU A 114 11.83 -1.58 -8.89
N ARG A 115 11.39 -0.35 -9.21
CA ARG A 115 11.53 0.21 -10.55
C ARG A 115 12.98 0.65 -10.79
N PRO A 116 13.43 0.68 -12.06
CA PRO A 116 14.70 1.32 -12.37
C PRO A 116 14.63 2.81 -12.08
N HIS A 117 15.51 3.32 -11.22
CA HIS A 117 15.55 4.73 -10.83
C HIS A 117 16.32 5.56 -11.87
N THR A 118 15.88 5.51 -13.13
CA THR A 118 16.48 6.28 -14.23
C THR A 118 16.33 7.78 -14.00
N PRO A 119 17.11 8.64 -14.70
CA PRO A 119 16.90 10.09 -14.65
C PRO A 119 15.46 10.52 -14.96
N ASP A 120 14.76 9.80 -15.83
CA ASP A 120 13.36 10.09 -16.17
C ASP A 120 12.41 9.76 -15.03
N TRP A 121 12.67 8.65 -14.31
CA TRP A 121 11.93 8.31 -13.11
C TRP A 121 12.15 9.38 -12.02
N LEU A 122 13.40 9.80 -11.78
CA LEU A 122 13.73 10.83 -10.79
C LEU A 122 13.00 12.15 -11.09
N ARG A 123 12.98 12.57 -12.37
CA ARG A 123 12.23 13.76 -12.79
C ARG A 123 10.74 13.62 -12.52
N ARG A 124 10.10 12.48 -12.83
CA ARG A 124 8.66 12.29 -12.56
C ARG A 124 8.32 12.24 -11.08
N MET A 125 9.20 11.62 -10.28
CA MET A 125 8.97 11.48 -8.84
C MET A 125 9.09 12.79 -8.09
N HIS A 126 9.84 13.78 -8.62
CA HIS A 126 10.00 15.10 -8.02
C HIS A 126 10.28 15.00 -6.51
N LEU A 127 11.21 14.12 -6.12
CA LEU A 127 11.52 13.90 -4.71
C LEU A 127 12.05 15.20 -4.08
N PRO A 128 11.65 15.56 -2.85
CA PRO A 128 12.08 16.80 -2.20
C PRO A 128 13.58 16.83 -1.88
N VAL A 129 14.26 15.69 -1.98
CA VAL A 129 15.68 15.50 -1.72
C VAL A 129 16.32 14.66 -2.82
N THR A 130 17.57 14.97 -3.15
CA THR A 130 18.37 14.16 -4.08
C THR A 130 19.21 13.16 -3.29
N ARG A 131 18.60 12.03 -2.94
CA ARG A 131 19.27 10.84 -2.39
C ARG A 131 19.28 9.76 -3.47
N VAL A 132 20.44 9.15 -3.69
CA VAL A 132 20.61 8.02 -4.60
C VAL A 132 21.14 6.85 -3.79
N TYR A 133 20.44 5.72 -3.85
CA TYR A 133 20.86 4.46 -3.26
C TYR A 133 21.28 3.48 -4.36
N PRO A 134 21.98 2.39 -4.02
CA PRO A 134 22.20 1.29 -4.97
C PRO A 134 20.90 0.78 -5.59
N GLU A 135 20.96 0.26 -6.82
CA GLU A 135 19.84 -0.37 -7.48
C GLU A 135 19.61 -1.79 -6.96
N VAL A 136 18.35 -2.26 -6.99
CA VAL A 136 18.02 -3.67 -6.82
C VAL A 136 18.32 -4.40 -8.13
N ALA A 137 19.31 -5.30 -8.11
CA ALA A 137 19.76 -6.04 -9.28
C ALA A 137 18.74 -7.10 -9.70
N HIS A 138 18.20 -7.86 -8.74
CA HIS A 138 17.27 -8.95 -9.01
C HIS A 138 15.82 -8.54 -8.75
N ARG A 139 15.22 -7.84 -9.71
CA ARG A 139 13.81 -7.42 -9.65
C ARG A 139 12.87 -8.29 -10.48
N PRO A 140 11.58 -8.43 -10.08
CA PRO A 140 10.56 -9.03 -10.93
C PRO A 140 10.43 -8.26 -12.25
N ALA A 141 10.31 -8.99 -13.36
CA ALA A 141 9.99 -8.38 -14.64
C ALA A 141 8.56 -7.85 -14.64
N ALA A 142 8.40 -6.59 -15.05
CA ALA A 142 7.08 -6.00 -15.26
C ALA A 142 6.36 -6.72 -16.41
N ARG A 143 5.03 -6.88 -16.29
CA ARG A 143 4.14 -7.45 -17.29
C ARG A 143 3.02 -6.46 -17.53
N GLU A 144 2.85 -6.00 -18.76
CA GLU A 144 1.81 -5.03 -19.12
C GLU A 144 1.83 -3.76 -18.24
N GLY A 145 3.04 -3.31 -17.86
CA GLY A 145 3.23 -2.13 -17.00
C GLY A 145 3.06 -2.40 -15.49
N MET A 146 2.64 -3.60 -15.10
CA MET A 146 2.42 -4.01 -13.71
C MET A 146 3.60 -4.84 -13.19
N LEU A 147 3.96 -4.65 -11.92
CA LEU A 147 4.98 -5.40 -11.21
C LEU A 147 4.32 -6.44 -10.28
N PRO A 148 4.38 -7.75 -10.61
CA PRO A 148 3.78 -8.80 -9.78
C PRO A 148 4.69 -9.12 -8.60
N ILE A 149 4.61 -8.32 -7.53
CA ILE A 149 5.52 -8.39 -6.37
C ILE A 149 4.90 -9.03 -5.13
N PHE A 150 3.56 -9.00 -5.00
CA PHE A 150 2.88 -9.57 -3.83
C PHE A 150 2.35 -10.96 -4.12
N ARG A 151 2.75 -11.92 -3.29
CA ARG A 151 2.23 -13.27 -3.24
C ARG A 151 0.79 -13.25 -2.72
N VAL A 152 -0.11 -13.92 -3.44
CA VAL A 152 -1.54 -14.02 -3.10
C VAL A 152 -2.08 -15.46 -3.10
N ALA A 153 -1.28 -16.42 -3.58
CA ALA A 153 -1.60 -17.85 -3.55
C ALA A 153 -0.35 -18.67 -3.21
N HIS A 154 -0.57 -19.83 -2.59
CA HIS A 154 0.46 -20.75 -2.08
C HIS A 154 0.34 -22.14 -2.72
N GLY A 155 1.36 -22.98 -2.55
CA GLY A 155 1.36 -24.37 -3.01
C GLY A 155 1.87 -24.51 -4.44
N ALA A 156 1.30 -25.44 -5.21
CA ALA A 156 1.70 -25.66 -6.61
C ALA A 156 1.45 -24.43 -7.50
N ASP A 157 0.46 -23.61 -7.14
CA ASP A 157 0.04 -22.44 -7.90
C ASP A 157 0.47 -21.12 -7.22
N VAL A 158 1.76 -20.98 -6.92
CA VAL A 158 2.28 -19.71 -6.39
C VAL A 158 2.01 -18.58 -7.39
N ARG A 159 1.18 -17.62 -6.99
CA ARG A 159 0.77 -16.49 -7.83
C ARG A 159 1.19 -15.18 -7.19
N TYR A 160 1.77 -14.32 -8.02
CA TYR A 160 2.13 -12.95 -7.67
C TYR A 160 1.32 -11.96 -8.50
N VAL A 161 0.87 -10.89 -7.86
CA VAL A 161 0.15 -9.76 -8.47
C VAL A 161 0.68 -8.44 -7.90
N GLU A 162 0.30 -7.31 -8.50
CA GLU A 162 0.70 -5.98 -7.98
C GLU A 162 -0.18 -5.53 -6.80
N PHE A 163 -1.43 -6.00 -6.73
CA PHE A 163 -2.37 -5.61 -5.68
C PHE A 163 -2.38 -6.62 -4.53
N ALA A 164 -2.22 -6.12 -3.31
CA ALA A 164 -2.44 -6.84 -2.06
C ALA A 164 -2.99 -5.86 -1.01
N ASP A 165 -4.03 -6.31 -0.28
CA ASP A 165 -4.55 -5.58 0.87
C ASP A 165 -3.62 -5.71 2.09
N ALA A 166 -3.91 -4.97 3.16
CA ALA A 166 -3.09 -4.96 4.37
C ALA A 166 -2.96 -6.36 5.00
N ARG A 167 -4.04 -7.16 4.96
CA ARG A 167 -4.06 -8.52 5.50
C ARG A 167 -3.12 -9.44 4.71
N THR A 168 -3.18 -9.37 3.38
CA THR A 168 -2.40 -10.18 2.45
C THR A 168 -0.92 -9.81 2.53
N ILE A 169 -0.59 -8.52 2.67
CA ILE A 169 0.79 -8.07 2.90
C ILE A 169 1.35 -8.71 4.18
N VAL A 170 0.62 -8.60 5.30
CA VAL A 170 1.06 -9.12 6.60
C VAL A 170 1.16 -10.63 6.62
N ARG A 171 0.18 -11.34 6.05
CA ARG A 171 0.10 -12.80 6.11
C ARG A 171 1.07 -13.47 5.14
N ASP A 172 1.14 -12.94 3.92
CA ASP A 172 1.73 -13.67 2.80
C ASP A 172 3.01 -13.00 2.27
N ASN A 173 3.38 -11.81 2.72
CA ASN A 173 4.52 -11.06 2.16
C ASN A 173 5.45 -10.45 3.22
N ALA A 174 5.26 -10.79 4.49
CA ALA A 174 6.08 -10.29 5.58
C ALA A 174 6.36 -11.36 6.64
N ASP A 175 7.58 -11.39 7.14
CA ASP A 175 7.98 -12.18 8.30
C ASP A 175 7.57 -11.48 9.59
N ARG A 176 6.97 -12.23 10.52
CA ARG A 176 6.66 -11.70 11.83
C ARG A 176 7.92 -11.61 12.69
N VAL A 177 8.32 -10.40 13.07
CA VAL A 177 9.48 -10.14 13.94
C VAL A 177 9.12 -10.36 15.41
N GLY A 178 7.94 -9.91 15.84
CA GLY A 178 7.50 -10.03 17.24
C GLY A 178 6.50 -8.95 17.64
N ARG A 179 6.34 -8.70 18.94
CA ARG A 179 5.48 -7.61 19.47
C ARG A 179 6.25 -6.53 20.22
N ASN A 180 7.57 -6.61 20.25
CA ASN A 180 8.42 -5.60 20.90
C ASN A 180 8.83 -4.54 19.86
N PRO A 181 8.40 -3.28 19.98
CA PRO A 181 8.79 -2.20 19.07
C PRO A 181 10.29 -1.92 19.05
N ALA A 182 11.02 -2.24 20.13
CA ALA A 182 12.47 -2.09 20.16
C ALA A 182 13.19 -2.96 19.10
N ALA A 183 12.50 -3.94 18.49
CA ALA A 183 13.03 -4.76 17.41
C ALA A 183 12.87 -4.13 16.01
N LEU A 184 12.22 -2.97 15.91
CA LEU A 184 11.98 -2.27 14.64
C LEU A 184 13.29 -1.94 13.94
N ARG A 185 13.30 -2.14 12.63
CA ARG A 185 14.33 -1.62 11.71
C ARG A 185 13.65 -0.78 10.63
N PRO A 186 14.31 0.25 10.09
CA PRO A 186 13.77 1.03 8.98
C PRO A 186 13.22 0.13 7.87
N GLY A 187 11.99 0.37 7.42
CA GLY A 187 11.26 -0.43 6.43
C GLY A 187 10.42 -1.56 7.02
N ASP A 188 10.50 -1.83 8.33
CA ASP A 188 9.58 -2.74 9.00
C ASP A 188 8.19 -2.09 9.16
N LEU A 189 7.17 -2.93 9.23
CA LEU A 189 5.76 -2.56 9.36
C LEU A 189 5.27 -2.78 10.79
N LEU A 190 4.49 -1.83 11.29
CA LEU A 190 3.65 -1.98 12.47
C LEU A 190 2.25 -2.35 12.00
N ALA A 191 1.74 -3.51 12.43
CA ALA A 191 0.42 -4.01 12.00
C ALA A 191 -0.59 -3.96 13.15
N PHE A 192 -1.80 -3.47 12.85
CA PHE A 192 -2.92 -3.40 13.77
C PHE A 192 -4.16 -4.08 13.21
N HIS A 193 -5.04 -4.54 14.11
CA HIS A 193 -6.36 -5.06 13.78
C HIS A 193 -7.48 -4.22 14.42
N GLN A 194 -8.24 -3.49 13.60
CA GLN A 194 -9.34 -2.61 13.98
C GLN A 194 -10.68 -3.13 13.42
N PRO A 195 -11.42 -3.98 14.14
CA PRO A 195 -12.60 -4.65 13.61
C PRO A 195 -13.78 -3.71 13.32
N GLN A 196 -13.74 -2.46 13.79
CA GLN A 196 -14.77 -1.44 13.53
C GLN A 196 -14.58 -0.71 12.20
N GLN A 197 -13.68 -1.17 11.33
CA GLN A 197 -13.38 -0.55 10.04
C GLN A 197 -13.65 -1.57 8.92
N ASP A 198 -14.07 -1.11 7.75
CA ASP A 198 -14.34 -1.96 6.58
C ASP A 198 -13.12 -2.79 6.19
N GLU A 199 -11.93 -2.18 6.27
CA GLU A 199 -10.64 -2.85 6.20
C GLU A 199 -10.03 -2.97 7.60
N PRO A 200 -10.16 -4.11 8.27
CA PRO A 200 -9.80 -4.21 9.68
C PRO A 200 -8.30 -4.33 9.92
N TYR A 201 -7.46 -4.41 8.88
CA TYR A 201 -6.01 -4.44 9.02
C TYR A 201 -5.43 -3.07 8.69
N HIS A 202 -4.60 -2.53 9.57
CA HIS A 202 -3.96 -1.24 9.37
C HIS A 202 -2.44 -1.35 9.48
N LEU A 203 -1.74 -0.71 8.55
CA LEU A 203 -0.28 -0.76 8.46
C LEU A 203 0.32 0.62 8.66
N MET A 204 1.43 0.66 9.38
CA MET A 204 2.30 1.83 9.46
C MET A 204 3.72 1.41 9.10
N VAL A 205 4.45 2.26 8.39
CA VAL A 205 5.84 2.01 7.99
C VAL A 205 6.75 2.72 8.97
N PHE A 206 7.63 1.98 9.64
CA PHE A 206 8.69 2.57 10.44
C PHE A 206 9.82 2.99 9.50
N VAL A 207 10.03 4.30 9.35
CA VAL A 207 11.08 4.85 8.48
C VAL A 207 12.38 5.09 9.25
N GLY A 208 12.32 5.19 10.58
CA GLY A 208 13.48 5.43 11.44
C GLY A 208 13.99 6.86 11.28
N ARG A 209 15.27 7.04 10.94
CA ARG A 209 15.82 8.36 10.62
C ARG A 209 15.31 8.83 9.28
N SER A 210 14.51 9.90 9.30
CA SER A 210 14.01 10.55 8.10
C SER A 210 15.10 11.41 7.45
N VAL A 211 15.10 11.46 6.12
CA VAL A 211 15.97 12.38 5.36
C VAL A 211 15.38 13.78 5.21
N PHE A 212 14.11 13.96 5.61
CA PHE A 212 13.36 15.20 5.50
C PHE A 212 13.21 15.94 6.83
N GLU A 213 13.44 15.24 7.95
CA GLU A 213 13.38 15.79 9.30
C GLU A 213 14.81 16.02 9.82
N ALA A 214 15.03 17.16 10.46
CA ALA A 214 16.33 17.49 11.04
C ALA A 214 16.66 16.60 12.26
N GLU A 215 15.64 16.21 13.01
CA GLU A 215 15.77 15.52 14.28
C GLU A 215 14.95 14.21 14.31
N GLY A 216 15.41 13.28 15.15
CA GLY A 216 14.75 12.00 15.35
C GLY A 216 15.22 10.85 14.46
N ASP A 217 15.08 9.65 15.01
CA ASP A 217 15.47 8.40 14.39
C ASP A 217 14.41 7.29 14.53
N ASP A 218 13.21 7.65 14.98
CA ASP A 218 12.07 6.75 15.23
C ASP A 218 10.79 7.19 14.51
N TRP A 219 10.90 7.79 13.32
CA TRP A 219 9.75 8.24 12.55
C TRP A 219 8.94 7.07 11.98
N ILE A 220 7.63 7.27 11.91
CA ILE A 220 6.63 6.38 11.34
C ILE A 220 5.77 7.16 10.35
N VAL A 221 5.47 6.55 9.21
CA VAL A 221 4.54 7.10 8.21
C VAL A 221 3.43 6.10 7.93
N TYR A 222 2.20 6.59 7.82
CA TYR A 222 1.03 5.77 7.52
C TYR A 222 -0.06 6.58 6.84
N HIS A 223 -0.98 5.89 6.16
CA HIS A 223 -2.20 6.52 5.66
C HIS A 223 -3.36 6.20 6.60
N THR A 224 -4.22 7.17 6.93
CA THR A 224 -5.32 6.97 7.90
C THR A 224 -6.41 5.98 7.44
N GLY A 225 -6.39 5.63 6.15
CA GLY A 225 -7.50 4.93 5.48
C GLY A 225 -8.65 5.88 5.18
N PRO A 226 -9.66 5.44 4.42
CA PRO A 226 -10.87 6.22 4.20
C PRO A 226 -11.53 6.49 5.55
N LEU A 227 -11.80 7.76 5.84
CA LEU A 227 -12.45 8.18 7.08
C LEU A 227 -13.96 8.10 6.87
N THR A 228 -14.67 7.31 7.67
CA THR A 228 -16.12 7.48 7.80
C THR A 228 -16.38 8.79 8.53
N VAL A 229 -16.93 9.78 7.83
CA VAL A 229 -17.44 10.99 8.48
C VAL A 229 -18.86 10.64 8.92
N GLU A 230 -19.01 10.23 10.18
CA GLU A 230 -20.36 10.16 10.75
C GLU A 230 -20.90 11.58 10.81
N ALA A 231 -22.05 11.81 10.17
CA ALA A 231 -22.69 13.12 10.12
C ALA A 231 -23.05 13.56 11.54
N ASP A 232 -22.26 14.50 12.07
CA ASP A 232 -22.48 15.34 13.25
C ASP A 232 -23.56 14.87 14.26
N GLU A 233 -23.13 14.17 15.31
CA GLU A 233 -23.95 13.88 16.52
C GLU A 233 -24.29 15.13 17.35
N SER A 234 -23.88 16.34 16.97
CA SER A 234 -24.31 17.60 17.61
C SER A 234 -25.66 18.12 17.08
N SER A 235 -26.22 17.48 16.04
CA SER A 235 -27.58 17.76 15.61
C SER A 235 -28.58 17.26 16.65
N SER A 236 -29.01 18.20 17.49
CA SER A 236 -29.99 18.03 18.57
C SER A 236 -31.41 17.82 18.01
N VAL A 237 -31.59 16.81 17.14
CA VAL A 237 -32.91 16.45 16.59
C VAL A 237 -33.35 15.12 17.20
N PRO A 238 -34.47 15.09 17.94
CA PRO A 238 -34.94 13.86 18.56
C PRO A 238 -35.26 12.77 17.52
N VAL A 239 -34.78 11.56 17.80
CA VAL A 239 -34.86 10.33 16.99
C VAL A 239 -36.29 9.96 16.55
N ALA A 240 -37.33 10.49 17.19
CA ALA A 240 -38.73 10.13 16.93
C ALA A 240 -39.37 10.74 15.68
N SER A 241 -38.63 11.51 14.85
CA SER A 241 -39.22 12.18 13.66
C SER A 241 -38.49 11.90 12.33
N ARG A 242 -37.68 10.84 12.24
CA ARG A 242 -36.97 10.50 10.99
C ARG A 242 -37.75 9.48 10.16
N THR A 243 -38.62 9.97 9.29
CA THR A 243 -39.20 9.20 8.15
C THR A 243 -38.31 9.30 6.90
N ALA A 244 -37.18 10.01 6.98
CA ALA A 244 -36.23 10.16 5.88
C ALA A 244 -35.19 9.03 5.92
N PRO A 245 -34.75 8.48 4.77
CA PRO A 245 -33.61 7.58 4.72
C PRO A 245 -32.40 8.26 5.36
N ASP A 246 -31.60 7.47 6.09
CA ASP A 246 -30.36 7.97 6.68
C ASP A 246 -29.51 8.66 5.61
N PRO A 247 -28.90 9.82 5.93
CA PRO A 247 -28.01 10.50 4.99
C PRO A 247 -26.89 9.53 4.60
N PRO A 248 -26.44 9.55 3.34
CA PRO A 248 -25.29 8.76 2.93
C PRO A 248 -24.11 9.11 3.84
N ILE A 249 -23.46 8.09 4.41
CA ILE A 249 -22.20 8.26 5.15
C ILE A 249 -21.19 8.79 4.13
N GLU A 250 -20.76 10.04 4.29
CA GLU A 250 -19.67 10.57 3.47
C GLU A 250 -18.36 9.94 3.95
N HIS A 251 -17.64 9.28 3.05
CA HIS A 251 -16.31 8.75 3.34
C HIS A 251 -15.27 9.78 2.87
N GLY A 252 -14.55 10.40 3.81
CA GLY A 252 -13.38 11.23 3.50
C GLY A 252 -12.22 10.37 3.00
N ALA A 253 -11.43 10.88 2.05
CA ALA A 253 -10.38 10.12 1.37
C ALA A 253 -9.21 9.65 2.27
N GLY A 254 -9.15 10.11 3.52
CA GLY A 254 -8.00 9.89 4.40
C GLY A 254 -6.79 10.74 4.03
N GLU A 255 -5.72 10.63 4.81
CA GLU A 255 -4.47 11.36 4.57
C GLU A 255 -3.24 10.55 5.01
N VAL A 256 -2.08 10.90 4.45
CA VAL A 256 -0.79 10.41 4.95
C VAL A 256 -0.37 11.22 6.17
N ARG A 257 -0.06 10.54 7.27
CA ARG A 257 0.44 11.11 8.52
C ARG A 257 1.85 10.63 8.81
N LYS A 258 2.61 11.48 9.52
CA LYS A 258 3.95 11.21 9.99
C LYS A 258 4.07 11.57 11.47
N VAL A 259 4.66 10.69 12.27
CA VAL A 259 4.67 10.76 13.73
C VAL A 259 5.89 10.03 14.30
N ARG A 260 6.35 10.42 15.49
CA ARG A 260 7.38 9.72 16.26
C ARG A 260 6.83 8.45 16.91
N LEU A 261 7.61 7.37 16.96
CA LEU A 261 7.23 6.15 17.67
C LEU A 261 6.91 6.41 19.14
N ASP A 262 7.65 7.32 19.80
CA ASP A 262 7.36 7.69 21.18
C ASP A 262 5.97 8.35 21.36
N ASP A 263 5.60 9.27 20.47
CA ASP A 263 4.27 9.91 20.48
C ASP A 263 3.17 8.88 20.17
N LEU A 264 3.41 7.98 19.22
CA LEU A 264 2.46 6.90 18.89
C LEU A 264 2.26 5.93 20.07
N THR A 265 3.32 5.68 20.84
CA THR A 265 3.25 4.85 22.06
C THR A 265 2.38 5.51 23.13
N ARG A 266 2.32 6.83 23.15
CA ARG A 266 1.46 7.64 24.04
C ARG A 266 0.12 8.05 23.42
N HIS A 267 -0.24 7.51 22.25
CA HIS A 267 -1.44 7.91 21.50
C HIS A 267 -2.70 7.90 22.38
N PRO A 268 -3.58 8.92 22.31
CA PRO A 268 -4.73 9.04 23.23
C PRO A 268 -5.67 7.84 23.15
N ALA A 269 -5.97 7.34 21.95
CA ALA A 269 -6.71 6.10 21.77
C ALA A 269 -5.79 4.87 21.91
N PRO A 270 -5.94 4.02 22.96
CA PRO A 270 -5.01 2.92 23.25
C PRO A 270 -4.91 1.86 22.14
N ARG A 271 -5.97 1.71 21.33
CA ARG A 271 -6.00 0.78 20.19
C ARG A 271 -4.90 1.01 19.15
N TRP A 272 -4.34 2.22 19.11
CA TRP A 272 -3.27 2.62 18.18
C TRP A 272 -1.86 2.59 18.78
N ARG A 273 -1.72 2.26 20.07
CA ARG A 273 -0.40 2.19 20.72
C ARG A 273 0.32 0.90 20.31
N PRO A 274 1.51 0.94 19.71
CA PRO A 274 2.27 -0.25 19.32
C PRO A 274 2.95 -0.87 20.54
N VAL A 275 2.19 -1.29 21.55
CA VAL A 275 2.75 -1.91 22.77
C VAL A 275 2.35 -3.37 22.84
N ALA A 276 3.23 -4.23 23.37
CA ALA A 276 3.01 -5.68 23.39
C ALA A 276 1.71 -6.10 24.10
N VAL A 277 1.24 -5.30 25.07
CA VAL A 277 0.00 -5.53 25.80
C VAL A 277 -1.27 -5.12 25.04
N ASN A 278 -1.16 -4.28 24.00
CA ASN A 278 -2.33 -3.84 23.21
C ASN A 278 -2.80 -4.98 22.30
N PRO A 279 -3.98 -5.60 22.51
CA PRO A 279 -4.46 -6.71 21.69
C PRO A 279 -4.74 -6.33 20.23
N ARG A 280 -4.90 -5.02 19.95
CA ARG A 280 -5.07 -4.50 18.59
C ARG A 280 -3.75 -4.43 17.83
N PHE A 281 -2.61 -4.44 18.52
CA PHE A 281 -1.28 -4.46 17.90
C PHE A 281 -0.85 -5.90 17.61
N LEU A 282 -0.88 -6.28 16.33
CA LEU A 282 -0.53 -7.63 15.85
C LEU A 282 0.98 -7.89 15.98
N GLY A 283 1.78 -6.83 15.81
CA GLY A 283 3.21 -6.86 16.00
C GLY A 283 3.99 -6.08 14.93
N VAL A 284 5.30 -6.33 14.94
CA VAL A 284 6.26 -5.86 13.96
C VAL A 284 6.44 -6.93 12.88
N TYR A 285 6.42 -6.50 11.63
CA TYR A 285 6.54 -7.36 10.44
C TYR A 285 7.62 -6.82 9.51
N ARG A 286 8.36 -7.71 8.85
CA ARG A 286 9.43 -7.35 7.91
C ARG A 286 9.08 -7.87 6.53
N LEU A 287 9.02 -6.99 5.55
CA LEU A 287 8.70 -7.38 4.17
C LEU A 287 9.71 -8.43 3.66
N GLN A 288 9.20 -9.44 2.96
CA GLN A 288 9.95 -10.49 2.26
C GLN A 288 10.28 -10.10 0.81
N LEU A 289 10.12 -8.83 0.47
CA LEU A 289 10.50 -8.30 -0.85
C LEU A 289 12.03 -8.23 -0.98
N PRO A 290 12.54 -8.11 -2.22
CA PRO A 290 13.96 -8.11 -2.51
C PRO A 290 14.83 -7.31 -1.59
#